data_AF-A0A7W6Y632-F1
#
_entry.id   AF-A0A7W6Y632-F1
#
_cell.length_a   1.000
_cell.length_b   1.000
_cell.length_c   1.000
_cell.angle_alpha   90.00
_cell.angle_beta   90.00
_cell.angle_gamma   90.00
#
_symmetry.space_group_name_H-M   'P 1'
#
loop_
_entity.id
_entity.type
_entity.pdbx_description
1 polymer ?
#
loop_
_entity_poly.entity_id
_entity_poly.type
_entity_poly.pdbx_seq_one_letter_code
_entity_poly.pdbx_strand_id
1 'polypeptide(L)'
;MDEAPEKHPGRPAHHPSDMQRRLVQMLASQGIPQPEICRVLGISAKTLRKHYRRELHIGASKLEAALIIHLYRLASGNGPVALKALVFLLRSRFGWSEFAPVAVARD
;
A
#
# COMPACT_ATOMS: atom_id res chain seq x y z
N MET A 1 -3.46 33.96 43.05
CA MET A 1 -3.23 32.50 43.00
C MET A 1 -3.51 32.10 41.58
N ASP A 2 -2.47 32.05 40.74
CA ASP A 2 -2.58 31.58 39.36
C ASP A 2 -2.67 30.06 39.38
N GLU A 3 -3.82 29.55 38.94
CA GLU A 3 -4.08 28.13 38.83
C GLU A 3 -3.34 27.58 37.59
N ALA A 4 -2.43 26.64 37.81
CA ALA A 4 -1.63 26.04 36.74
C ALA A 4 -2.54 25.26 35.77
N PRO A 5 -2.30 25.32 34.44
CA PRO A 5 -3.17 24.68 33.47
C PRO A 5 -3.17 23.15 33.62
N GLU A 6 -4.36 22.55 33.74
CA GLU A 6 -4.53 21.10 33.76
C GLU A 6 -3.99 20.47 32.47
N LYS A 7 -3.09 19.49 32.62
CA LYS A 7 -2.56 18.73 31.50
C LYS A 7 -3.59 17.70 31.04
N HIS A 8 -4.23 17.94 29.90
CA HIS A 8 -5.05 16.91 29.26
C HIS A 8 -4.18 15.74 28.76
N PRO A 9 -4.57 14.48 29.04
CA PRO A 9 -3.80 13.32 28.58
C PRO A 9 -3.75 13.28 27.05
N GLY A 10 -2.61 12.86 26.50
CA GLY A 10 -2.43 12.71 25.06
C GLY A 10 -3.39 11.67 24.45
N ARG A 11 -3.58 11.73 23.12
CA ARG A 11 -4.41 10.76 22.39
C ARG A 11 -3.99 9.32 22.74
N PRO A 12 -4.92 8.42 23.09
CA PRO A 12 -4.60 7.04 23.43
C PRO A 12 -3.78 6.32 22.36
N ALA A 13 -2.96 5.37 22.79
CA ALA A 13 -2.17 4.55 21.89
C ALA A 13 -3.07 3.76 20.91
N HIS A 14 -2.61 3.65 19.66
CA HIS A 14 -3.35 2.91 18.64
C HIS A 14 -3.11 1.40 18.78
N HIS A 15 -4.19 0.65 19.02
CA HIS A 15 -4.16 -0.81 19.11
C HIS A 15 -4.92 -1.43 17.92
N PRO A 16 -4.21 -2.02 16.94
CA PRO A 16 -4.84 -2.60 15.76
C PRO A 16 -5.71 -3.82 16.10
N SER A 17 -6.98 -3.77 15.74
CA SER A 17 -7.83 -4.96 15.76
C SER A 17 -7.63 -5.83 14.51
N ASP A 18 -7.98 -7.11 14.59
CA ASP A 18 -7.93 -8.02 13.42
C ASP A 18 -8.85 -7.55 12.30
N MET A 19 -10.00 -6.96 12.62
CA MET A 19 -10.90 -6.36 11.64
C MET A 19 -10.22 -5.21 10.91
N GLN A 20 -9.54 -4.30 11.62
CA GLN A 20 -8.81 -3.20 11.01
C GLN A 20 -7.66 -3.71 10.13
N ARG A 21 -6.95 -4.76 10.55
CA ARG A 21 -5.88 -5.38 9.74
C ARG A 21 -6.44 -5.94 8.44
N ARG A 22 -7.53 -6.69 8.50
CA ARG A 22 -8.23 -7.21 7.31
C ARG A 22 -8.68 -6.07 6.39
N LEU A 23 -9.24 -4.99 6.96
CA LEU A 23 -9.66 -3.81 6.22
C LEU A 23 -8.49 -3.14 5.49
N VAL A 24 -7.36 -2.89 6.17
CA VAL A 24 -6.17 -2.29 5.53
C VAL A 24 -5.65 -3.17 4.40
N GLN A 25 -5.53 -4.48 4.62
CA GLN A 25 -5.05 -5.40 3.59
C GLN A 25 -5.99 -5.44 2.37
N MET A 26 -7.31 -5.47 2.61
CA MET A 26 -8.31 -5.43 1.56
C MET A 26 -8.19 -4.14 0.74
N LEU A 27 -8.19 -2.97 1.37
CA LEU A 27 -8.11 -1.68 0.68
C LEU A 27 -6.81 -1.56 -0.13
N ALA A 28 -5.70 -1.98 0.45
CA ALA A 28 -4.42 -2.02 -0.26
C ALA A 28 -4.45 -2.97 -1.47
N SER A 29 -5.12 -4.12 -1.36
CA SER A 29 -5.29 -5.05 -2.50
C SER A 29 -6.17 -4.52 -3.62
N GLN A 30 -6.99 -3.50 -3.35
CA GLN A 30 -7.80 -2.80 -4.35
C GLN A 30 -7.08 -1.55 -4.91
N GLY A 31 -5.82 -1.32 -4.52
CA GLY A 31 -5.04 -0.18 -4.99
C GLY A 31 -5.39 1.16 -4.35
N ILE A 32 -6.14 1.16 -3.25
CA ILE A 32 -6.52 2.38 -2.54
C ILE A 32 -5.27 3.06 -1.94
N PRO A 33 -5.04 4.37 -2.17
CA PRO A 33 -3.89 5.07 -1.62
C PRO A 33 -3.87 5.11 -0.08
N GLN A 34 -2.68 5.03 0.52
CA GLN A 34 -2.51 5.10 1.98
C GLN A 34 -3.18 6.32 2.65
N PRO A 35 -3.21 7.53 2.06
CA PRO A 35 -3.96 8.65 2.62
C PRO A 35 -5.46 8.38 2.76
N GLU A 36 -6.09 7.71 1.79
CA GLU A 36 -7.49 7.34 1.87
C GLU A 36 -7.72 6.26 2.93
N ILE A 37 -6.82 5.27 3.02
CA ILE A 37 -6.84 4.27 4.09
C ILE A 37 -6.74 4.94 5.47
N CYS A 38 -5.91 5.98 5.62
CA CYS A 38 -5.81 6.76 6.85
C CYS A 38 -7.14 7.46 7.20
N ARG A 39 -7.83 8.03 6.20
CA ARG A 39 -9.15 8.66 6.39
C ARG A 39 -10.20 7.64 6.83
N VAL A 40 -10.23 6.46 6.21
CA VAL A 40 -11.15 5.36 6.57
C VAL A 40 -10.96 4.92 8.03
N LEU A 41 -9.71 4.82 8.49
CA LEU A 41 -9.42 4.39 9.87
C LEU A 41 -9.39 5.54 10.89
N GLY A 42 -9.44 6.80 10.46
CA GLY A 42 -9.30 7.96 11.35
C GLY A 42 -7.92 8.06 12.03
N ILE A 43 -6.86 7.57 11.38
CA ILE A 43 -5.49 7.52 11.92
C ILE A 43 -4.50 8.34 11.10
N SER A 44 -3.36 8.69 11.70
CA SER A 44 -2.27 9.35 10.98
C SER A 44 -1.52 8.39 10.06
N ALA A 45 -0.86 8.92 9.03
CA ALA A 45 0.02 8.14 8.16
C ALA A 45 1.19 7.48 8.93
N LYS A 46 1.69 8.12 9.99
CA LYS A 46 2.72 7.54 10.88
C LYS A 46 2.17 6.30 11.60
N THR A 47 0.94 6.38 12.11
CA THR A 47 0.24 5.26 12.75
C THR A 47 0.02 4.12 11.76
N LEU A 48 -0.46 4.43 10.55
CA LEU A 48 -0.69 3.43 9.51
C LEU A 48 0.59 2.64 9.20
N ARG A 49 1.70 3.33 8.93
CA ARG A 49 2.99 2.68 8.63
C ARG A 49 3.56 1.90 9.81
N LYS A 50 3.37 2.38 11.05
CA LYS A 50 3.88 1.70 12.25
C LYS A 50 3.15 0.37 12.50
N HIS A 51 1.84 0.34 12.32
CA HIS A 51 1.01 -0.75 12.80
C HIS A 51 0.52 -1.72 11.72
N TYR A 52 0.45 -1.27 10.46
CA TYR A 52 -0.15 -2.03 9.36
C TYR A 52 0.81 -2.26 8.19
N ARG A 53 2.13 -2.16 8.41
CA ARG A 53 3.14 -2.33 7.35
C ARG A 53 2.97 -3.66 6.61
N ARG A 54 2.73 -4.75 7.35
CA ARG A 54 2.56 -6.09 6.78
C ARG A 54 1.33 -6.17 5.87
N GLU A 55 0.21 -5.64 6.34
CA GLU A 55 -1.07 -5.64 5.62
C GLU A 55 -0.99 -4.81 4.34
N LEU A 56 -0.30 -3.66 4.39
CA LEU A 56 -0.03 -2.85 3.21
C LEU A 56 0.82 -3.59 2.17
N HIS A 57 1.87 -4.28 2.59
CA HIS A 57 2.72 -5.07 1.69
C HIS A 57 1.96 -6.24 1.08
N ILE A 58 1.27 -7.03 1.89
CA ILE A 58 0.47 -8.16 1.40
C ILE A 58 -0.63 -7.68 0.44
N GLY A 59 -1.30 -6.57 0.77
CA GLY A 59 -2.29 -5.97 -0.10
C GLY A 59 -1.68 -5.55 -1.44
N ALA A 60 -0.54 -4.85 -1.43
CA ALA A 60 0.17 -4.47 -2.64
C ALA A 60 0.55 -5.70 -3.51
N SER A 61 1.11 -6.76 -2.92
CA SER A 61 1.45 -7.98 -3.65
C SER A 61 0.22 -8.68 -4.24
N LYS A 62 -0.94 -8.65 -3.55
CA LYS A 62 -2.20 -9.19 -4.10
C LYS A 62 -2.67 -8.41 -5.32
N LEU A 63 -2.57 -7.07 -5.27
CA LEU A 63 -2.87 -6.23 -6.42
C LEU A 63 -1.93 -6.55 -7.59
N GLU A 64 -0.63 -6.65 -7.31
CA GLU A 64 0.39 -7.01 -8.32
C GLU A 64 0.06 -8.32 -9.01
N ALA A 65 -0.22 -9.38 -8.25
CA ALA A 65 -0.60 -10.68 -8.80
C ALA A 65 -1.87 -10.61 -9.67
N ALA A 66 -2.90 -9.86 -9.23
CA ALA A 66 -4.13 -9.68 -10.00
C ALA A 66 -3.87 -8.97 -11.34
N LEU A 67 -2.99 -7.97 -11.35
CA LEU A 67 -2.59 -7.26 -12.56
C LEU A 67 -1.80 -8.17 -13.50
N ILE A 68 -0.85 -8.97 -13.01
CA ILE A 68 -0.11 -9.93 -13.84
C ILE A 68 -1.05 -10.94 -14.51
N ILE A 69 -2.05 -11.44 -13.80
CA ILE A 69 -3.07 -12.33 -14.39
C ILE A 69 -3.85 -11.60 -15.50
N HIS A 70 -4.21 -10.33 -15.28
CA HIS A 70 -4.86 -9.52 -16.29
C HIS A 70 -3.96 -9.30 -17.52
N LEU A 71 -2.67 -9.05 -17.31
CA LEU A 71 -1.66 -8.95 -18.37
C LEU A 71 -1.63 -10.20 -19.23
N TYR A 72 -1.58 -11.37 -18.60
CA TYR A 72 -1.51 -12.65 -19.30
C TYR A 72 -2.73 -12.87 -20.21
N ARG A 73 -3.92 -12.50 -19.73
CA ARG A 73 -5.17 -12.56 -20.52
C ARG A 73 -5.16 -11.58 -21.69
N LEU A 74 -4.66 -10.36 -21.49
CA LEU A 74 -4.51 -9.38 -22.56
C LEU A 74 -3.40 -9.75 -23.55
N ALA A 75 -2.30 -10.34 -23.11
CA ALA A 75 -1.31 -10.89 -24.03
C ALA A 75 -1.92 -12.02 -24.88
N SER A 76 -2.95 -12.69 -24.35
CA SER A 76 -3.75 -13.69 -25.07
C SER A 76 -4.90 -13.10 -25.91
N GLY A 77 -5.10 -11.77 -25.95
CA GLY A 77 -6.23 -11.11 -26.64
C GLY A 77 -5.94 -9.68 -27.12
N ASN A 78 -6.32 -9.34 -28.36
CA ASN A 78 -5.88 -8.12 -29.06
C ASN A 78 -6.31 -6.76 -28.45
N GLY A 79 -5.51 -6.17 -27.56
CA GLY A 79 -5.74 -4.80 -27.06
C GLY A 79 -4.48 -4.04 -26.59
N PRO A 80 -3.79 -3.27 -27.45
CA PRO A 80 -2.51 -2.60 -27.12
C PRO A 80 -2.62 -1.49 -26.06
N VAL A 81 -3.81 -0.93 -25.81
CA VAL A 81 -4.02 0.15 -24.82
C VAL A 81 -3.94 -0.39 -23.39
N ALA A 82 -4.54 -1.55 -23.14
CA ALA A 82 -4.58 -2.15 -21.80
C ALA A 82 -3.20 -2.64 -21.35
N LEU A 83 -2.38 -3.15 -22.29
CA LEU A 83 -0.97 -3.50 -22.05
C LEU A 83 -0.15 -2.29 -21.56
N LYS A 84 -0.28 -1.13 -22.22
CA LYS A 84 0.48 0.09 -21.87
C LYS A 84 0.17 0.60 -20.47
N ALA A 85 -1.11 0.68 -20.10
CA ALA A 85 -1.53 1.13 -18.78
C ALA A 85 -0.99 0.23 -17.66
N LEU A 86 -0.93 -1.08 -17.92
CA LEU A 86 -0.45 -2.05 -16.96
C LEU A 86 1.07 -2.03 -16.80
N VAL A 87 1.82 -1.94 -17.92
CA VAL A 87 3.28 -1.75 -17.90
C VAL A 87 3.65 -0.48 -17.12
N PHE A 88 2.93 0.62 -17.34
CA PHE A 88 3.13 1.84 -16.56
C PHE A 88 2.95 1.58 -15.07
N LEU A 89 1.87 0.90 -14.66
CA LEU A 89 1.62 0.64 -13.25
C LEU A 89 2.67 -0.28 -12.61
N LEU A 90 3.10 -1.34 -13.30
CA LEU A 90 4.16 -2.26 -12.84
C LEU A 90 5.49 -1.52 -12.64
N ARG A 91 5.87 -0.67 -13.59
CA ARG A 91 7.09 0.15 -13.48
C ARG A 91 6.98 1.19 -12.37
N SER A 92 5.90 1.96 -12.35
CA SER A 92 5.75 3.11 -11.45
C SER A 92 5.44 2.76 -9.99
N ARG A 93 4.73 1.65 -9.72
CA ARG A 93 4.33 1.28 -8.35
C ARG A 93 5.10 0.09 -7.79
N PHE A 94 5.45 -0.87 -8.65
CA PHE A 94 6.07 -2.13 -8.22
C PHE A 94 7.57 -2.17 -8.52
N GLY A 95 8.12 -1.13 -9.18
CA GLY A 95 9.55 -1.01 -9.44
C GLY A 95 10.07 -1.99 -10.49
N TRP A 96 9.18 -2.53 -11.33
CA TRP A 96 9.61 -3.40 -12.43
C TRP A 96 10.45 -2.60 -13.42
N SER A 97 11.53 -3.21 -13.88
CA SER A 97 12.42 -2.68 -14.89
C SER A 97 12.52 -3.68 -16.02
N GLU A 98 12.62 -3.18 -17.25
CA GLU A 98 12.95 -3.99 -18.42
C GLU A 98 14.40 -4.49 -18.36
N PHE A 99 15.27 -3.73 -17.71
CA PHE A 99 16.65 -4.09 -17.47
C PHE A 99 16.78 -4.90 -16.19
N ALA A 100 17.55 -5.98 -16.23
CA ALA A 100 17.98 -6.67 -15.03
C ALA A 100 18.67 -5.68 -14.08
N PRO A 101 18.56 -5.85 -12.75
CA PRO A 101 19.33 -5.05 -11.82
C PRO A 101 20.80 -5.13 -12.23
N VAL A 102 21.48 -3.99 -12.34
CA VAL A 102 22.93 -3.99 -12.55
C VAL A 102 23.52 -4.88 -11.45
N ALA A 103 24.20 -5.94 -11.84
CA ALA A 103 24.90 -6.80 -10.89
C ALA A 103 25.91 -5.90 -10.18
N VAL A 104 25.58 -5.48 -8.96
CA VAL A 104 26.53 -4.73 -8.14
C VAL A 104 27.57 -5.78 -7.78
N ALA A 105 28.76 -5.67 -8.38
CA ALA A 105 29.91 -6.44 -7.94
C ALA A 105 30.03 -6.21 -6.43
N ARG A 106 29.91 -7.28 -5.65
CA ARG A 106 30.22 -7.23 -4.23
C ARG A 106 31.74 -7.19 -4.17
N ASP A 107 32.29 -6.03 -3.87
CA ASP A 107 33.68 -5.88 -3.41
C ASP A 107 33.85 -6.56 -2.05
#